data_AF-A0A3D3DJK7-F1
#
_entry.id   AF-A0A3D3DJK7-F1
#
_cell.length_a   1.000
_cell.length_b   1.000
_cell.length_c   1.000
_cell.angle_alpha   90.00
_cell.angle_beta   90.00
_cell.angle_gamma   90.00
#
_symmetry.space_group_name_H-M   'P 1'
#
loop_
_entity.id
_entity.type
_entity.pdbx_description
1 polymer ?
#
loop_
_entity_poly.entity_id
_entity_poly.type
_entity_poly.pdbx_seq_one_letter_code
_entity_poly.pdbx_strand_id
1 'polypeptide(L)'
;EAALPARAPARPARPRKLLIFDRNVNYGGHGSIPAANLAFELMGRRTGAFETVVSRDPEVFRPERLRQFDGVFFNNCVGNLFTDAALRQSLVEFVYGGGGLMGVHGSTVAFTQWPGAVEDWPEFGLMIGARGANHRASDEQVFIKLEEPEHPLNQALGGRDFAYRDEFFRVQDPYSRRRVRVLLRIDTDKTDLAGRPPERADHDYALAWVRHYGRGRTFYCTIAHHPAVFRDPKLLSFYLAAAQFILGDLPAPTVPSAWLTPALRAQEKLGWRLGIEAYTFHKFTLFEAIEKTAALGLPFMGGLSFQKVGGGIARNFEPGLSDEELRQIRFKLDAAGVRLLTYYLQEIPGDEAGCRKVFEFGRQIGIETFMSEPKPESLDMIEKFCDAYDLKVALHNHDPQASPAYWNPAGILKACAGRSQRLGACADLGYWMRAGIDPLAGVRQLKDRLLTLQMHDLHARGADGHDVPWGAGVGNTAALLEEIHRLGLQPTMFGLEYSHNWLASMPDIARCIEFFNRVSLDLARRK
;
A
#
# COMPACT_ATOMS: atom_id res chain seq x y z
N GLU A 1 -7.01 -32.94 3.61
CA GLU A 1 -8.05 -32.60 2.61
C GLU A 1 -9.38 -32.18 3.22
N ALA A 2 -9.99 -32.97 4.12
CA ALA A 2 -11.30 -32.67 4.70
C ALA A 2 -11.40 -31.26 5.34
N ALA A 3 -10.32 -30.79 5.99
CA ALA A 3 -10.28 -29.48 6.62
C ALA A 3 -10.13 -28.28 5.66
N LEU A 4 -9.80 -28.51 4.38
CA LEU A 4 -9.54 -27.42 3.44
C LEU A 4 -10.83 -26.66 3.12
N PRO A 5 -10.78 -25.33 2.96
CA PRO A 5 -11.92 -24.54 2.52
C PRO A 5 -12.41 -25.01 1.14
N ALA A 6 -13.73 -25.06 0.97
CA ALA A 6 -14.35 -25.48 -0.29
C ALA A 6 -14.37 -24.37 -1.34
N ARG A 7 -14.29 -23.10 -0.92
CA ARG A 7 -14.35 -21.91 -1.79
C ARG A 7 -13.34 -20.87 -1.32
N ALA A 8 -12.78 -20.15 -2.26
CA ALA A 8 -11.97 -18.97 -1.99
C ALA A 8 -12.86 -17.75 -1.65
N PRO A 9 -12.44 -16.85 -0.75
CA PRO A 9 -13.19 -15.64 -0.43
C PRO A 9 -13.29 -14.66 -1.61
N ALA A 10 -12.34 -14.68 -2.55
CA ALA A 10 -12.39 -13.90 -3.78
C ALA A 10 -12.19 -14.77 -5.02
N ARG A 11 -12.73 -14.34 -6.16
CA ARG A 11 -12.41 -14.93 -7.46
C ARG A 11 -11.10 -14.31 -7.96
N PRO A 12 -10.08 -15.11 -8.34
CA PRO A 12 -8.86 -14.55 -8.91
C PRO A 12 -9.13 -13.73 -10.18
N ALA A 13 -8.53 -12.54 -10.27
CA ALA A 13 -8.69 -11.68 -11.45
C ALA A 13 -7.99 -12.24 -12.69
N ARG A 14 -6.95 -13.05 -12.48
CA ARG A 14 -6.16 -13.77 -13.47
C ARG A 14 -5.56 -15.02 -12.82
N PRO A 15 -5.00 -15.98 -13.59
CA PRO A 15 -4.20 -17.05 -13.00
C PRO A 15 -3.09 -16.48 -12.10
N ARG A 16 -2.96 -17.04 -10.89
CA ARG A 16 -2.00 -16.60 -9.88
C ARG A 16 -0.95 -17.65 -9.62
N LYS A 17 0.30 -17.22 -9.39
CA LYS A 17 1.40 -18.10 -8.99
C LYS A 17 2.04 -17.63 -7.68
N LEU A 18 2.04 -18.51 -6.68
CA LEU A 18 2.61 -18.28 -5.36
C LEU A 18 3.92 -19.07 -5.22
N LEU A 19 5.03 -18.38 -4.99
CA LEU A 19 6.28 -19.02 -4.60
C LEU A 19 6.23 -19.33 -3.10
N ILE A 20 6.37 -20.59 -2.72
CA ILE A 20 6.61 -20.99 -1.33
C ILE A 20 8.11 -21.22 -1.17
N PHE A 21 8.75 -20.38 -0.39
CA PHE A 21 10.16 -20.50 -0.05
C PHE A 21 10.28 -21.02 1.38
N ASP A 22 10.91 -22.19 1.56
CA ASP A 22 10.95 -22.91 2.85
C ASP A 22 12.38 -23.25 3.31
N ARG A 23 13.36 -22.42 2.92
CA ARG A 23 14.78 -22.55 3.28
C ARG A 23 15.01 -22.14 4.74
N ASN A 24 15.87 -22.89 5.42
CA ASN A 24 16.42 -22.55 6.74
C ASN A 24 17.95 -22.66 6.69
N VAL A 25 18.66 -21.75 7.35
CA VAL A 25 20.13 -21.71 7.38
C VAL A 25 20.60 -21.73 8.84
N ASN A 26 21.46 -22.69 9.18
CA ASN A 26 21.94 -22.94 10.55
C ASN A 26 20.82 -23.26 11.57
N TYR A 27 19.61 -23.57 11.12
CA TYR A 27 18.46 -23.93 11.94
C TYR A 27 17.82 -25.21 11.39
N GLY A 28 17.40 -26.12 12.28
CA GLY A 28 16.87 -27.45 11.91
C GLY A 28 15.52 -27.44 11.18
N GLY A 29 14.85 -26.28 11.13
CA GLY A 29 13.53 -26.11 10.56
C GLY A 29 12.41 -26.50 11.50
N HIS A 30 11.19 -26.11 11.14
CA HIS A 30 9.98 -26.42 11.90
C HIS A 30 9.27 -27.64 11.32
N GLY A 31 8.72 -28.51 12.18
CA GLY A 31 7.95 -29.68 11.74
C GLY A 31 6.69 -29.32 10.94
N SER A 32 6.20 -28.08 11.04
CA SER A 32 5.05 -27.57 10.30
C SER A 32 5.34 -27.27 8.84
N ILE A 33 6.60 -27.11 8.41
CA ILE A 33 6.96 -26.71 7.04
C ILE A 33 6.31 -27.62 5.98
N PRO A 34 6.46 -28.96 6.04
CA PRO A 34 5.84 -29.84 5.04
C PRO A 34 4.30 -29.81 5.09
N ALA A 35 3.72 -29.64 6.28
CA ALA A 35 2.26 -29.54 6.44
C ALA A 35 1.71 -28.26 5.80
N ALA A 36 2.41 -27.13 5.97
CA ALA A 36 2.07 -25.86 5.35
C ALA A 36 2.22 -25.91 3.82
N ASN A 37 3.34 -26.43 3.29
CA ASN A 37 3.55 -26.59 1.86
C ASN A 37 2.39 -27.37 1.22
N LEU A 38 2.07 -28.54 1.79
CA LEU A 38 0.99 -29.40 1.32
C LEU A 38 -0.38 -28.71 1.44
N ALA A 39 -0.65 -28.03 2.57
CA ALA A 39 -1.91 -27.34 2.75
C ALA A 39 -2.12 -26.23 1.71
N PHE A 40 -1.11 -25.41 1.43
CA PHE A 40 -1.21 -24.35 0.43
C PHE A 40 -1.36 -24.89 -0.99
N GLU A 41 -0.61 -25.93 -1.36
CA GLU A 41 -0.76 -26.60 -2.66
C GLU A 41 -2.19 -27.12 -2.85
N LEU A 42 -2.71 -27.84 -1.85
CA LEU A 42 -4.06 -28.40 -1.91
C LEU A 42 -5.14 -27.31 -1.85
N MET A 43 -4.95 -26.23 -1.08
CA MET A 43 -5.87 -25.09 -1.04
C MET A 43 -5.95 -24.39 -2.39
N GLY A 44 -4.80 -24.09 -3.00
CA GLY A 44 -4.72 -23.49 -4.33
C GLY A 44 -5.42 -24.34 -5.38
N ARG A 45 -5.08 -25.65 -5.44
CA ARG A 45 -5.70 -26.61 -6.37
C ARG A 45 -7.20 -26.77 -6.16
N ARG A 46 -7.66 -26.91 -4.92
CA ARG A 46 -9.07 -27.18 -4.60
C ARG A 46 -9.97 -25.98 -4.91
N THR A 47 -9.47 -24.77 -4.67
CA THR A 47 -10.27 -23.55 -4.81
C THR A 47 -10.07 -22.84 -6.14
N GLY A 48 -9.01 -23.20 -6.89
CA GLY A 48 -8.59 -22.50 -8.09
C GLY A 48 -7.98 -21.12 -7.82
N ALA A 49 -7.64 -20.81 -6.55
CA ALA A 49 -7.17 -19.49 -6.16
C ALA A 49 -5.77 -19.16 -6.70
N PHE A 50 -4.87 -20.14 -6.72
CA PHE A 50 -3.48 -19.98 -7.16
C PHE A 50 -2.82 -21.34 -7.43
N GLU A 51 -1.77 -21.32 -8.23
CA GLU A 51 -0.77 -22.38 -8.34
C GLU A 51 0.38 -22.11 -7.37
N THR A 52 0.98 -23.16 -6.81
CA THR A 52 2.15 -23.05 -5.93
C THR A 52 3.39 -23.63 -6.57
N VAL A 53 4.55 -22.99 -6.35
CA VAL A 53 5.87 -23.59 -6.59
C VAL A 53 6.64 -23.55 -5.28
N VAL A 54 7.16 -24.70 -4.84
CA VAL A 54 8.01 -24.80 -3.66
C VAL A 54 9.48 -24.74 -4.08
N SER A 55 10.29 -23.90 -3.43
CA SER A 55 11.73 -23.83 -3.68
C SER A 55 12.53 -23.57 -2.40
N ARG A 56 13.76 -24.10 -2.37
CA ARG A 56 14.80 -23.78 -1.37
C ARG A 56 16.03 -23.12 -1.98
N ASP A 57 16.04 -22.97 -3.30
CA ASP A 57 17.14 -22.41 -4.06
C ASP A 57 16.98 -20.88 -4.17
N PRO A 58 17.89 -20.08 -3.60
CA PRO A 58 17.86 -18.62 -3.68
C PRO A 58 17.84 -18.10 -5.11
N GLU A 59 18.32 -18.86 -6.09
CA GLU A 59 18.33 -18.45 -7.51
C GLU A 59 16.92 -18.15 -8.05
N VAL A 60 15.85 -18.63 -7.39
CA VAL A 60 14.46 -18.25 -7.72
C VAL A 60 14.20 -16.74 -7.59
N PHE A 61 15.00 -16.03 -6.79
CA PHE A 61 14.92 -14.58 -6.60
C PHE A 61 15.66 -13.77 -7.66
N ARG A 62 16.23 -14.39 -8.71
CA ARG A 62 16.70 -13.61 -9.86
C ARG A 62 15.52 -12.90 -10.55
N PRO A 63 15.65 -11.66 -11.01
CA PRO A 63 14.51 -10.88 -11.56
C PRO A 63 13.68 -11.63 -12.61
N GLU A 64 14.34 -12.30 -13.55
CA GLU A 64 13.71 -13.03 -14.65
C GLU A 64 12.93 -14.27 -14.19
N ARG A 65 13.30 -14.86 -13.04
CA ARG A 65 12.61 -15.99 -12.43
C ARG A 65 11.54 -15.52 -11.45
N LEU A 66 11.81 -14.48 -10.68
CA LEU A 66 10.88 -13.97 -9.67
C LEU A 66 9.63 -13.34 -10.30
N ARG A 67 9.78 -12.66 -11.45
CA ARG A 67 8.66 -11.99 -12.16
C ARG A 67 7.52 -12.91 -12.62
N GLN A 68 7.71 -14.23 -12.61
CA GLN A 68 6.63 -15.18 -12.94
C GLN A 68 5.64 -15.37 -11.79
N PHE A 69 6.00 -14.92 -10.59
CA PHE A 69 5.20 -15.05 -9.38
C PHE A 69 4.44 -13.75 -9.09
N ASP A 70 3.31 -13.90 -8.41
CA ASP A 70 2.48 -12.78 -7.93
C ASP A 70 2.69 -12.53 -6.44
N GLY A 71 3.25 -13.51 -5.73
CA GLY A 71 3.62 -13.38 -4.33
C GLY A 71 4.64 -14.42 -3.90
N VAL A 72 5.33 -14.11 -2.80
CA VAL A 72 6.29 -15.00 -2.12
C VAL A 72 5.80 -15.29 -0.71
N PHE A 73 5.74 -16.56 -0.35
CA PHE A 73 5.46 -17.05 0.98
C PHE A 73 6.73 -17.63 1.61
N PHE A 74 7.33 -16.89 2.55
CA PHE A 74 8.35 -17.40 3.45
C PHE A 74 7.70 -18.28 4.51
N ASN A 75 7.74 -19.59 4.28
CA ASN A 75 7.16 -20.59 5.17
C ASN A 75 8.17 -20.97 6.25
N ASN A 76 8.02 -20.38 7.46
CA ASN A 76 8.81 -20.74 8.63
C ASN A 76 10.33 -20.69 8.41
N CYS A 77 10.80 -19.65 7.68
CA CYS A 77 12.20 -19.52 7.30
C CYS A 77 13.03 -18.86 8.41
N VAL A 78 14.12 -19.49 8.82
CA VAL A 78 15.05 -18.99 9.86
C VAL A 78 16.48 -18.90 9.31
N GLY A 79 17.21 -17.89 9.77
CA GLY A 79 18.62 -17.71 9.45
C GLY A 79 18.85 -16.89 8.17
N ASN A 80 20.11 -16.75 7.77
CA ASN A 80 20.50 -15.88 6.66
C ASN A 80 20.29 -16.60 5.32
N LEU A 81 19.07 -16.54 4.80
CA LEU A 81 18.59 -17.39 3.71
C LEU A 81 19.43 -17.24 2.44
N PHE A 82 19.88 -16.03 2.15
CA PHE A 82 20.85 -15.69 1.11
C PHE A 82 21.46 -14.31 1.35
N THR A 83 22.70 -14.12 0.91
CA THR A 83 23.51 -12.89 1.12
C THR A 83 23.80 -12.12 -0.16
N ASP A 84 23.44 -12.67 -1.33
CA ASP A 84 23.61 -11.98 -2.61
C ASP A 84 22.77 -10.70 -2.66
N ALA A 85 23.44 -9.55 -2.84
CA ALA A 85 22.81 -8.24 -2.85
C ALA A 85 21.82 -8.05 -4.01
N ALA A 86 22.07 -8.66 -5.17
CA ALA A 86 21.18 -8.56 -6.33
C ALA A 86 19.88 -9.35 -6.09
N LEU A 87 19.94 -10.51 -5.42
CA LEU A 87 18.74 -11.25 -5.03
C LEU A 87 17.91 -10.49 -3.98
N ARG A 88 18.58 -9.86 -3.01
CA ARG A 88 17.95 -8.99 -2.00
C ARG A 88 17.26 -7.79 -2.64
N GLN A 89 17.95 -7.10 -3.53
CA GLN A 89 17.38 -5.98 -4.29
C GLN A 89 16.19 -6.44 -5.15
N SER A 90 16.31 -7.59 -5.83
CA SER A 90 15.20 -8.12 -6.64
C SER A 90 13.95 -8.40 -5.81
N LEU A 91 14.10 -8.94 -4.59
CA LEU A 91 12.98 -9.14 -3.67
C LEU A 91 12.37 -7.80 -3.20
N VAL A 92 13.20 -6.83 -2.82
CA VAL A 92 12.72 -5.49 -2.43
C VAL A 92 11.93 -4.86 -3.55
N GLU A 93 12.47 -4.86 -4.77
CA GLU A 93 11.81 -4.27 -5.93
C GLU A 93 10.54 -5.02 -6.34
N PHE A 94 10.55 -6.35 -6.22
CA PHE A 94 9.36 -7.16 -6.44
C PHE A 94 8.23 -6.73 -5.50
N VAL A 95 8.50 -6.66 -4.20
CA VAL A 95 7.50 -6.26 -3.21
C VAL A 95 7.11 -4.79 -3.43
N TYR A 96 8.07 -3.87 -3.49
CA TYR A 96 7.81 -2.43 -3.62
C TYR A 96 7.00 -2.10 -4.88
N GLY A 97 7.29 -2.79 -5.98
CA GLY A 97 6.60 -2.65 -7.27
C GLY A 97 5.21 -3.28 -7.32
N GLY A 98 4.80 -4.06 -6.31
CA GLY A 98 3.43 -4.57 -6.20
C GLY A 98 3.31 -6.07 -6.00
N GLY A 99 4.41 -6.83 -5.93
CA GLY A 99 4.41 -8.25 -5.58
C GLY A 99 3.99 -8.49 -4.12
N GLY A 100 3.35 -9.62 -3.85
CA GLY A 100 2.91 -10.01 -2.52
C GLY A 100 4.03 -10.60 -1.66
N LEU A 101 4.01 -10.36 -0.34
CA LEU A 101 4.92 -10.98 0.62
C LEU A 101 4.13 -11.58 1.79
N MET A 102 4.29 -12.86 2.03
CA MET A 102 3.72 -13.56 3.18
C MET A 102 4.84 -14.18 4.01
N GLY A 103 4.75 -14.05 5.32
CA GLY A 103 5.61 -14.76 6.25
C GLY A 103 4.79 -15.41 7.36
N VAL A 104 5.24 -16.53 7.89
CA VAL A 104 4.66 -17.10 9.10
C VAL A 104 5.74 -17.50 10.10
N HIS A 105 5.42 -17.30 11.38
CA HIS A 105 6.19 -17.77 12.53
C HIS A 105 7.70 -17.48 12.40
N GLY A 106 8.53 -18.46 12.06
CA GLY A 106 9.99 -18.31 11.92
C GLY A 106 10.44 -17.14 11.04
N SER A 107 9.61 -16.71 10.09
CA SER A 107 9.96 -15.70 9.09
C SER A 107 10.33 -14.32 9.64
N THR A 108 10.00 -13.95 10.89
CA THR A 108 10.50 -12.70 11.50
C THR A 108 12.01 -12.71 11.77
N VAL A 109 12.63 -13.89 11.83
CA VAL A 109 14.09 -14.06 11.96
C VAL A 109 14.76 -14.58 10.68
N ALA A 110 14.06 -14.56 9.55
CA ALA A 110 14.68 -14.70 8.24
C ALA A 110 15.67 -13.55 7.96
N PHE A 111 16.78 -13.84 7.30
CA PHE A 111 17.86 -12.87 7.01
C PHE A 111 18.53 -12.30 8.26
N THR A 112 18.59 -13.11 9.32
CA THR A 112 19.45 -12.89 10.50
C THR A 112 20.53 -13.97 10.55
N GLN A 113 21.70 -13.69 11.13
CA GLN A 113 22.71 -14.70 11.35
C GLN A 113 22.30 -15.56 12.57
N TRP A 114 22.30 -16.88 12.39
CA TRP A 114 21.86 -17.84 13.40
C TRP A 114 23.03 -18.73 13.86
N PRO A 115 23.16 -19.06 15.17
CA PRO A 115 22.24 -18.75 16.29
C PRO A 115 22.31 -17.31 16.78
N GLY A 116 21.27 -16.87 17.50
CA GLY A 116 21.19 -15.55 18.14
C GLY A 116 20.41 -14.49 17.38
N ALA A 117 20.02 -14.77 16.13
CA ALA A 117 19.26 -13.85 15.27
C ALA A 117 19.92 -12.46 15.15
N VAL A 118 21.24 -12.43 14.93
CA VAL A 118 21.98 -11.18 14.72
C VAL A 118 21.54 -10.55 13.38
N GLU A 119 21.12 -9.30 13.41
CA GLU A 119 20.59 -8.60 12.22
C GLU A 119 21.64 -8.50 11.10
N ASP A 120 21.24 -8.80 9.86
CA ASP A 120 22.09 -8.77 8.67
C ASP A 120 21.45 -7.99 7.52
N TRP A 121 20.11 -8.01 7.42
CA TRP A 121 19.36 -7.26 6.43
C TRP A 121 18.14 -6.57 7.04
N PRO A 122 18.32 -5.40 7.67
CA PRO A 122 17.25 -4.70 8.40
C PRO A 122 15.99 -4.42 7.56
N GLU A 123 16.15 -4.17 6.26
CA GLU A 123 15.05 -3.86 5.35
C GLU A 123 14.03 -5.00 5.26
N PHE A 124 14.44 -6.26 5.38
CA PHE A 124 13.48 -7.36 5.44
C PHE A 124 12.58 -7.28 6.68
N GLY A 125 13.14 -6.90 7.83
CA GLY A 125 12.39 -6.62 9.05
C GLY A 125 11.36 -5.50 8.85
N LEU A 126 11.72 -4.44 8.10
CA LEU A 126 10.79 -3.37 7.73
C LEU A 126 9.69 -3.88 6.79
N MET A 127 10.03 -4.67 5.77
CA MET A 127 9.09 -5.24 4.80
C MET A 127 8.03 -6.13 5.44
N ILE A 128 8.46 -7.08 6.29
CA ILE A 128 7.55 -8.00 6.99
C ILE A 128 6.86 -7.31 8.19
N GLY A 129 7.48 -6.25 8.72
CA GLY A 129 6.92 -5.38 9.75
C GLY A 129 7.33 -5.71 11.19
N ALA A 130 8.27 -6.63 11.41
CA ALA A 130 8.77 -6.99 12.75
C ALA A 130 10.06 -7.82 12.72
N ARG A 131 10.75 -7.91 13.85
CA ARG A 131 11.80 -8.91 14.14
C ARG A 131 11.50 -9.68 15.41
N GLY A 132 12.21 -10.78 15.60
CA GLY A 132 12.28 -11.50 16.88
C GLY A 132 11.52 -12.82 16.88
N ALA A 133 12.03 -13.73 17.70
CA ALA A 133 11.51 -15.08 17.91
C ALA A 133 11.33 -15.40 19.40
N ASN A 134 11.27 -14.39 20.27
CA ASN A 134 11.05 -14.61 21.71
C ASN A 134 9.66 -15.23 21.92
N HIS A 135 9.56 -16.29 22.71
CA HIS A 135 8.31 -17.00 22.98
C HIS A 135 8.36 -17.68 24.35
N ARG A 136 7.20 -18.19 24.80
CA ARG A 136 7.08 -18.92 26.06
C ARG A 136 7.22 -20.42 25.83
N ALA A 137 6.11 -21.15 25.89
CA ALA A 137 6.09 -22.57 25.57
C ALA A 137 5.69 -22.78 24.11
N SER A 138 6.16 -23.87 23.50
CA SER A 138 5.82 -24.23 22.12
C SER A 138 4.36 -24.70 21.96
N ASP A 139 3.67 -24.93 23.07
CA ASP A 139 2.28 -25.29 23.22
C ASP A 139 1.53 -24.33 24.17
N GLU A 140 1.96 -23.06 24.21
CA GLU A 140 1.32 -22.01 25.00
C GLU A 140 -0.18 -21.92 24.66
N GLN A 141 -1.02 -21.75 25.67
CA GLN A 141 -2.44 -21.48 25.47
C GLN A 141 -2.74 -20.01 25.72
N VAL A 142 -3.30 -19.34 24.72
CA VAL A 142 -3.66 -17.91 24.78
C VAL A 142 -5.10 -17.70 24.36
N PHE A 143 -5.70 -16.60 24.82
CA PHE A 143 -6.94 -16.09 24.26
C PHE A 143 -6.60 -15.06 23.17
N ILE A 144 -7.04 -15.30 21.94
CA ILE A 144 -6.79 -14.45 20.79
C ILE A 144 -7.96 -13.48 20.61
N LYS A 145 -7.64 -12.19 20.59
CA LYS A 145 -8.58 -11.12 20.25
C LYS A 145 -8.50 -10.78 18.77
N LEU A 146 -9.66 -10.70 18.12
CA LEU A 146 -9.79 -10.13 16.78
C LEU A 146 -9.94 -8.62 16.95
N GLU A 147 -8.93 -7.85 16.56
CA GLU A 147 -9.01 -6.39 16.68
C GLU A 147 -10.04 -5.79 15.73
N GLU A 148 -10.22 -6.45 14.58
CA GLU A 148 -11.12 -6.00 13.54
C GLU A 148 -11.94 -7.16 12.99
N PRO A 149 -13.04 -7.52 13.65
CA PRO A 149 -13.90 -8.62 13.21
C PRO A 149 -14.44 -8.43 11.78
N GLU A 150 -14.61 -7.17 11.34
CA GLU A 150 -15.10 -6.84 10.00
C GLU A 150 -14.02 -6.93 8.91
N HIS A 151 -12.73 -6.95 9.26
CA HIS A 151 -11.64 -6.94 8.27
C HIS A 151 -11.75 -8.17 7.35
N PRO A 152 -11.58 -8.05 6.02
CA PRO A 152 -11.81 -9.15 5.07
C PRO A 152 -11.08 -10.46 5.42
N LEU A 153 -9.84 -10.37 5.92
CA LEU A 153 -9.08 -11.54 6.36
C LEU A 153 -9.66 -12.18 7.64
N ASN A 154 -10.15 -11.38 8.59
CA ASN A 154 -10.71 -11.87 9.86
C ASN A 154 -12.10 -12.49 9.72
N GLN A 155 -12.83 -12.23 8.61
CA GLN A 155 -14.11 -12.87 8.32
C GLN A 155 -13.99 -14.40 8.31
N ALA A 156 -12.84 -14.93 7.88
CA ALA A 156 -12.55 -16.36 7.88
C ALA A 156 -12.53 -16.99 9.29
N LEU A 157 -12.37 -16.18 10.33
CA LEU A 157 -12.33 -16.60 11.74
C LEU A 157 -13.71 -16.50 12.42
N GLY A 158 -14.75 -16.07 11.71
CA GLY A 158 -16.13 -16.02 12.22
C GLY A 158 -16.41 -14.91 13.23
N GLY A 159 -15.62 -13.84 13.20
CA GLY A 159 -15.88 -12.58 13.92
C GLY A 159 -15.86 -12.65 15.45
N ARG A 160 -15.30 -13.72 16.03
CA ARG A 160 -15.26 -13.94 17.48
C ARG A 160 -13.85 -14.25 17.95
N ASP A 161 -13.52 -13.71 19.12
CA ASP A 161 -12.33 -14.09 19.87
C ASP A 161 -12.33 -15.59 20.20
N PHE A 162 -11.16 -16.20 20.33
CA PHE A 162 -11.05 -17.64 20.58
C PHE A 162 -9.80 -18.00 21.35
N ALA A 163 -9.88 -19.05 22.17
CA ALA A 163 -8.69 -19.67 22.75
C ALA A 163 -7.98 -20.50 21.69
N TYR A 164 -6.64 -20.45 21.69
CA TYR A 164 -5.82 -21.22 20.77
C TYR A 164 -4.53 -21.70 21.43
N ARG A 165 -3.94 -22.76 20.88
CA ARG A 165 -2.70 -23.34 21.39
C ARG A 165 -1.69 -23.48 20.25
N ASP A 166 -0.54 -22.83 20.40
CA ASP A 166 0.61 -22.88 19.49
C ASP A 166 1.83 -22.23 20.16
N GLU A 167 2.92 -22.03 19.42
CA GLU A 167 4.02 -21.14 19.82
C GLU A 167 3.81 -19.73 19.25
N PHE A 168 3.74 -18.72 20.13
CA PHE A 168 3.46 -17.33 19.74
C PHE A 168 4.69 -16.43 19.97
N PHE A 169 5.26 -15.92 18.89
CA PHE A 169 6.38 -14.97 18.93
C PHE A 169 5.95 -13.61 19.47
N ARG A 170 6.68 -13.13 20.48
CA ARG A 170 6.64 -11.79 21.05
C ARG A 170 7.63 -10.92 20.30
N VAL A 171 7.17 -10.37 19.18
CA VAL A 171 8.02 -9.62 18.26
C VAL A 171 8.46 -8.27 18.83
N GLN A 172 9.57 -7.76 18.30
CA GLN A 172 10.22 -6.51 18.67
C GLN A 172 10.36 -5.60 17.44
N ASP A 173 11.05 -4.47 17.63
CA ASP A 173 11.38 -3.53 16.58
C ASP A 173 11.84 -4.24 15.29
N PRO A 174 11.37 -3.81 14.12
CA PRO A 174 10.64 -2.57 13.86
C PRO A 174 9.10 -2.69 14.02
N TYR A 175 8.59 -3.69 14.74
CA TYR A 175 7.14 -3.79 15.02
C TYR A 175 6.60 -2.50 15.65
N SER A 176 5.56 -1.95 15.03
CA SER A 176 4.81 -0.82 15.57
C SER A 176 3.42 -0.75 14.95
N ARG A 177 2.41 -0.43 15.75
CA ARG A 177 1.05 -0.11 15.26
C ARG A 177 1.02 1.10 14.32
N ARG A 178 2.07 1.93 14.27
CA ARG A 178 2.23 3.01 13.29
C ARG A 178 2.66 2.51 11.91
N ARG A 179 3.10 1.25 11.79
CA ARG A 179 3.57 0.61 10.55
C ARG A 179 2.65 -0.50 10.05
N VAL A 180 1.99 -1.22 10.96
CA VAL A 180 1.16 -2.39 10.62
C VAL A 180 -0.31 -2.25 11.02
N ARG A 181 -1.18 -2.90 10.25
CA ARG A 181 -2.60 -3.10 10.55
C ARG A 181 -2.76 -4.45 11.26
N VAL A 182 -2.91 -4.41 12.58
CA VAL A 182 -3.01 -5.59 13.45
C VAL A 182 -4.38 -6.22 13.26
N LEU A 183 -4.39 -7.52 13.00
CA LEU A 183 -5.59 -8.32 12.80
C LEU A 183 -5.95 -9.13 14.05
N LEU A 184 -4.92 -9.75 14.63
CA LEU A 184 -5.00 -10.64 15.78
C LEU A 184 -3.97 -10.22 16.82
N ARG A 185 -4.33 -10.30 18.10
CA ARG A 185 -3.39 -10.14 19.22
C ARG A 185 -3.74 -11.07 20.38
N ILE A 186 -2.81 -11.24 21.31
CA ILE A 186 -3.12 -11.85 22.61
C ILE A 186 -4.04 -10.90 23.40
N ASP A 187 -5.12 -11.45 23.93
CA ASP A 187 -5.94 -10.80 24.93
C ASP A 187 -5.28 -10.96 26.30
N THR A 188 -4.55 -9.94 26.72
CA THR A 188 -3.81 -9.91 27.99
C THR A 188 -4.73 -9.98 29.21
N ASP A 189 -6.00 -9.61 29.07
CA ASP A 189 -6.97 -9.65 30.18
C ASP A 189 -7.52 -11.07 30.41
N LYS A 190 -7.41 -11.94 29.40
CA LYS A 190 -7.92 -13.32 29.43
C LYS A 190 -6.82 -14.39 29.31
N THR A 191 -5.57 -13.97 29.16
CA THR A 191 -4.41 -14.85 29.05
C THR A 191 -3.54 -14.65 30.28
N ASP A 192 -3.26 -15.72 31.01
CA ASP A 192 -2.33 -15.65 32.13
C ASP A 192 -0.90 -15.44 31.61
N LEU A 193 -0.41 -14.21 31.80
CA LEU A 193 0.95 -13.82 31.42
C LEU A 193 1.90 -13.74 32.63
N ALA A 194 1.48 -14.18 33.82
CA ALA A 194 2.28 -14.09 35.04
C ALA A 194 3.55 -14.97 35.01
N GLY A 195 4.41 -14.79 36.01
CA GLY A 195 5.60 -15.63 36.23
C GLY A 195 6.84 -15.27 35.39
N ARG A 196 6.76 -14.26 34.51
CA ARG A 196 7.92 -13.70 33.78
C ARG A 196 7.76 -12.17 33.62
N PRO A 197 8.87 -11.42 33.52
CA PRO A 197 8.82 -10.01 33.12
C PRO A 197 8.12 -9.85 31.76
N PRO A 198 7.37 -8.76 31.52
CA PRO A 198 6.76 -8.49 30.22
C PRO A 198 7.79 -8.50 29.10
N GLU A 199 7.51 -9.22 28.02
CA GLU A 199 8.38 -9.27 26.85
C GLU A 199 8.38 -7.95 26.06
N ARG A 200 7.36 -7.10 26.27
CA ARG A 200 7.26 -5.74 25.74
C ARG A 200 6.74 -4.78 26.81
N ALA A 201 7.28 -3.56 26.82
CA ALA A 201 6.88 -2.51 27.76
C ALA A 201 5.45 -1.97 27.50
N ASP A 202 4.97 -2.04 26.25
CA ASP A 202 3.65 -1.58 25.84
C ASP A 202 2.54 -2.64 25.98
N HIS A 203 2.90 -3.87 26.41
CA HIS A 203 2.00 -5.02 26.51
C HIS A 203 1.25 -5.35 25.20
N ASP A 204 1.80 -4.93 24.05
CA ASP A 204 1.17 -5.12 22.75
C ASP A 204 1.69 -6.36 22.02
N TYR A 205 0.96 -7.47 22.14
CA TYR A 205 1.36 -8.76 21.59
C TYR A 205 0.57 -9.13 20.34
N ALA A 206 0.84 -8.45 19.23
CA ALA A 206 0.24 -8.77 17.94
C ALA A 206 0.69 -10.15 17.42
N LEU A 207 -0.27 -10.90 16.87
CA LEU A 207 -0.09 -12.26 16.37
C LEU A 207 -0.21 -12.33 14.84
N ALA A 208 -0.98 -11.43 14.23
CA ALA A 208 -1.09 -11.33 12.78
C ALA A 208 -1.36 -9.89 12.35
N TRP A 209 -0.81 -9.50 11.20
CA TRP A 209 -1.03 -8.18 10.64
C TRP A 209 -0.88 -8.17 9.11
N VAL A 210 -1.41 -7.11 8.52
CA VAL A 210 -1.15 -6.74 7.12
C VAL A 210 -0.51 -5.36 7.06
N ARG A 211 0.20 -5.08 5.97
CA ARG A 211 0.61 -3.73 5.60
C ARG A 211 0.84 -3.63 4.10
N HIS A 212 1.02 -2.41 3.63
CA HIS A 212 1.68 -2.15 2.37
C HIS A 212 3.16 -1.81 2.60
N TYR A 213 4.04 -2.27 1.70
CA TYR A 213 5.42 -1.82 1.57
C TYR A 213 5.65 -1.42 0.11
N GLY A 214 5.69 -0.12 -0.16
CA GLY A 214 5.42 0.41 -1.50
C GLY A 214 3.99 0.05 -1.94
N ARG A 215 3.86 -0.58 -3.11
CA ARG A 215 2.60 -1.17 -3.61
C ARG A 215 2.39 -2.61 -3.14
N GLY A 216 3.43 -3.28 -2.65
CA GLY A 216 3.36 -4.67 -2.23
C GLY A 216 2.46 -4.85 -1.03
N ARG A 217 1.68 -5.93 -1.04
CA ARG A 217 0.80 -6.32 0.07
C ARG A 217 1.55 -7.34 0.89
N THR A 218 1.78 -7.04 2.17
CA THR A 218 2.51 -7.92 3.07
C THR A 218 1.63 -8.42 4.20
N PHE A 219 1.81 -9.69 4.54
CA PHE A 219 1.10 -10.37 5.63
C PHE A 219 2.11 -11.12 6.49
N TYR A 220 1.89 -11.08 7.80
CA TYR A 220 2.58 -11.95 8.74
C TYR A 220 1.61 -12.55 9.75
N CYS A 221 1.88 -13.80 10.15
CA CYS A 221 1.20 -14.43 11.28
C CYS A 221 2.13 -15.36 12.06
N THR A 222 2.15 -15.26 13.38
CA THR A 222 2.98 -16.13 14.23
C THR A 222 2.45 -17.57 14.37
N ILE A 223 1.18 -17.82 14.06
CA ILE A 223 0.48 -19.07 14.37
C ILE A 223 0.81 -20.13 13.31
N ALA A 224 2.02 -20.65 13.26
CA ALA A 224 2.39 -21.67 12.27
C ALA A 224 3.46 -22.62 12.76
N HIS A 225 3.66 -22.73 14.08
CA HIS A 225 4.71 -23.55 14.66
C HIS A 225 4.33 -25.03 14.61
N HIS A 226 3.14 -25.38 15.10
CA HIS A 226 2.70 -26.77 15.16
C HIS A 226 2.03 -27.24 13.84
N PRO A 227 2.32 -28.47 13.33
CA PRO A 227 1.70 -28.99 12.10
C PRO A 227 0.17 -29.05 12.12
N ALA A 228 -0.44 -29.11 13.31
CA ALA A 228 -1.89 -29.17 13.47
C ALA A 228 -2.60 -27.89 13.01
N VAL A 229 -1.92 -26.74 13.00
CA VAL A 229 -2.44 -25.47 12.46
C VAL A 229 -2.96 -25.67 11.02
N PHE A 230 -2.20 -26.39 10.20
CA PHE A 230 -2.52 -26.66 8.81
C PHE A 230 -3.52 -27.81 8.62
N ARG A 231 -4.22 -28.19 9.69
CA ARG A 231 -5.37 -29.10 9.71
C ARG A 231 -6.60 -28.47 10.37
N ASP A 232 -6.48 -27.24 10.90
CA ASP A 232 -7.61 -26.49 11.44
C ASP A 232 -8.36 -25.76 10.30
N PRO A 233 -9.65 -26.05 10.07
CA PRO A 233 -10.43 -25.39 9.01
C PRO A 233 -10.49 -23.87 9.11
N LYS A 234 -10.48 -23.30 10.32
CA LYS A 234 -10.53 -21.85 10.53
C LYS A 234 -9.21 -21.20 10.11
N LEU A 235 -8.09 -21.78 10.53
CA LEU A 235 -6.77 -21.24 10.19
C LEU A 235 -6.45 -21.45 8.70
N LEU A 236 -6.85 -22.57 8.10
CA LEU A 236 -6.74 -22.77 6.65
C LEU A 236 -7.54 -21.72 5.87
N SER A 237 -8.76 -21.40 6.32
CA SER A 237 -9.56 -20.33 5.70
C SER A 237 -8.91 -18.95 5.85
N PHE A 238 -8.32 -18.66 7.02
CA PHE A 238 -7.57 -17.44 7.28
C PHE A 238 -6.34 -17.31 6.37
N TYR A 239 -5.57 -18.39 6.21
CA TYR A 239 -4.41 -18.40 5.33
C TYR A 239 -4.75 -18.33 3.86
N LEU A 240 -5.88 -18.91 3.42
CA LEU A 240 -6.37 -18.72 2.06
C LEU A 240 -6.73 -17.25 1.81
N ALA A 241 -7.42 -16.59 2.75
CA ALA A 241 -7.72 -15.16 2.65
C ALA A 241 -6.44 -14.30 2.61
N ALA A 242 -5.45 -14.63 3.46
CA ALA A 242 -4.15 -13.96 3.47
C ALA A 242 -3.38 -14.14 2.16
N ALA A 243 -3.38 -15.35 1.59
CA ALA A 243 -2.78 -15.64 0.29
C ALA A 243 -3.46 -14.82 -0.82
N GLN A 244 -4.79 -14.80 -0.88
CA GLN A 244 -5.51 -13.99 -1.87
C GLN A 244 -5.30 -12.49 -1.68
N PHE A 245 -5.11 -12.02 -0.45
CA PHE A 245 -4.74 -10.63 -0.18
C PHE A 245 -3.36 -10.30 -0.75
N ILE A 246 -2.31 -11.08 -0.46
CA ILE A 246 -0.98 -10.78 -0.98
C ILE A 246 -0.92 -10.86 -2.51
N LEU A 247 -1.67 -11.81 -3.10
CA LEU A 247 -1.82 -11.96 -4.56
C LEU A 247 -2.64 -10.84 -5.21
N GLY A 248 -3.38 -10.05 -4.42
CA GLY A 248 -4.15 -8.90 -4.89
C GLY A 248 -5.56 -9.24 -5.38
N ASP A 249 -6.08 -10.43 -5.07
CA ASP A 249 -7.45 -10.85 -5.43
C ASP A 249 -8.49 -10.50 -4.36
N LEU A 250 -8.07 -10.41 -3.08
CA LEU A 250 -8.93 -10.00 -1.97
C LEU A 250 -8.52 -8.59 -1.50
N PRO A 251 -9.24 -7.53 -1.89
CA PRO A 251 -8.99 -6.18 -1.39
C PRO A 251 -9.19 -6.11 0.14
N ALA A 252 -8.24 -5.49 0.84
CA ALA A 252 -8.36 -5.23 2.27
C ALA A 252 -7.63 -3.93 2.65
N PRO A 253 -8.17 -3.16 3.62
CA PRO A 253 -7.51 -1.96 4.11
C PRO A 253 -6.21 -2.28 4.85
N THR A 254 -5.21 -1.41 4.72
CA THR A 254 -3.92 -1.60 5.41
C THR A 254 -3.42 -0.34 6.12
N VAL A 255 -4.25 0.70 6.28
CA VAL A 255 -3.84 1.89 7.04
C VAL A 255 -3.42 1.41 8.43
N PRO A 256 -2.22 1.75 8.93
CA PRO A 256 -1.74 1.15 10.16
C PRO A 256 -2.63 1.46 11.35
N SER A 257 -2.69 0.54 12.32
CA SER A 257 -3.69 0.56 13.40
C SER A 257 -3.69 1.85 14.20
N ALA A 258 -2.51 2.45 14.40
CA ALA A 258 -2.35 3.69 15.16
C ALA A 258 -2.89 4.94 14.43
N TRP A 259 -3.13 4.86 13.12
CA TRP A 259 -3.73 5.96 12.35
C TRP A 259 -5.25 5.89 12.31
N LEU A 260 -5.87 4.81 12.78
CA LEU A 260 -7.29 4.60 12.57
C LEU A 260 -8.14 5.55 13.39
N THR A 261 -8.82 6.44 12.69
CA THR A 261 -9.90 7.28 13.21
C THR A 261 -11.24 6.84 12.62
N PRO A 262 -12.39 7.26 13.19
CA PRO A 262 -13.69 7.04 12.57
C PRO A 262 -13.76 7.55 11.12
N ALA A 263 -13.11 8.69 10.83
CA ALA A 263 -13.08 9.27 9.50
C ALA A 263 -12.24 8.44 8.52
N LEU A 264 -11.05 7.96 8.92
CA LEU A 264 -10.24 7.08 8.07
C LEU A 264 -10.95 5.74 7.81
N ARG A 265 -11.67 5.19 8.79
CA ARG A 265 -12.50 3.99 8.59
C ARG A 265 -13.66 4.26 7.61
N ALA A 266 -14.28 5.43 7.67
CA ALA A 266 -15.31 5.83 6.71
C ALA A 266 -14.71 5.95 5.29
N GLN A 267 -13.53 6.55 5.16
CA GLN A 267 -12.81 6.63 3.88
C GLN A 267 -12.45 5.24 3.34
N GLU A 268 -11.96 4.32 4.18
CA GLU A 268 -11.72 2.91 3.79
C GLU A 268 -12.99 2.24 3.23
N LYS A 269 -14.15 2.46 3.87
CA LYS A 269 -15.45 1.94 3.40
C LYS A 269 -15.89 2.54 2.06
N LEU A 270 -15.56 3.81 1.82
CA LEU A 270 -15.83 4.51 0.55
C LEU A 270 -14.82 4.15 -0.56
N GLY A 271 -13.69 3.51 -0.21
CA GLY A 271 -12.55 3.33 -1.11
C GLY A 271 -11.80 4.63 -1.40
N TRP A 272 -11.88 5.59 -0.48
CA TRP A 272 -11.31 6.92 -0.62
C TRP A 272 -9.96 7.05 0.09
N ARG A 273 -9.06 7.82 -0.52
CA ARG A 273 -7.69 8.05 -0.01
C ARG A 273 -7.37 9.54 -0.09
N LEU A 274 -7.32 10.20 1.06
CA LEU A 274 -6.87 11.60 1.17
C LEU A 274 -5.37 11.66 1.37
N GLY A 275 -4.67 12.45 0.57
CA GLY A 275 -3.23 12.66 0.71
C GLY A 275 -2.79 14.04 0.29
N ILE A 276 -1.59 14.44 0.68
CA ILE A 276 -1.00 15.71 0.24
C ILE A 276 -0.53 15.58 -1.19
N GLU A 277 -0.94 16.49 -2.07
CA GLU A 277 -0.27 16.66 -3.34
C GLU A 277 1.04 17.41 -3.13
N ALA A 278 2.15 16.92 -3.70
CA ALA A 278 3.48 17.37 -3.32
C ALA A 278 3.74 18.86 -3.62
N TYR A 279 3.02 19.45 -4.58
CA TYR A 279 3.15 20.86 -4.89
C TYR A 279 2.75 21.79 -3.72
N THR A 280 1.86 21.34 -2.82
CA THR A 280 1.53 22.04 -1.57
C THR A 280 2.77 22.41 -0.75
N PHE A 281 3.78 21.53 -0.75
CA PHE A 281 5.02 21.71 0.00
C PHE A 281 6.25 21.85 -0.91
N HIS A 282 6.09 22.33 -2.14
CA HIS A 282 7.23 22.49 -3.09
C HIS A 282 8.33 23.45 -2.60
N LYS A 283 8.03 24.32 -1.62
CA LYS A 283 9.03 25.19 -0.95
C LYS A 283 9.91 24.45 0.07
N PHE A 284 9.57 23.20 0.38
CA PHE A 284 10.30 22.33 1.29
C PHE A 284 10.88 21.13 0.52
N THR A 285 11.87 20.48 1.12
CA THR A 285 12.38 19.19 0.62
C THR A 285 11.31 18.09 0.73
N LEU A 286 11.48 17.01 -0.03
CA LEU A 286 10.63 15.82 0.07
C LEU A 286 10.60 15.27 1.50
N PHE A 287 11.74 15.24 2.18
CA PHE A 287 11.82 14.72 3.54
C PHE A 287 11.01 15.55 4.54
N GLU A 288 11.05 16.88 4.43
CA GLU A 288 10.21 17.78 5.22
C GLU A 288 8.72 17.66 4.83
N ALA A 289 8.42 17.46 3.54
CA ALA A 289 7.05 17.23 3.08
C ALA A 289 6.46 15.92 3.63
N ILE A 290 7.25 14.85 3.72
CA ILE A 290 6.87 13.59 4.37
C ILE A 290 6.54 13.83 5.86
N GLU A 291 7.40 14.55 6.57
CA GLU A 291 7.18 14.87 7.99
C GLU A 291 5.93 15.71 8.22
N LYS A 292 5.72 16.74 7.40
CA LYS A 292 4.53 17.60 7.45
C LYS A 292 3.26 16.81 7.15
N THR A 293 3.30 15.91 6.16
CA THR A 293 2.18 15.01 5.84
C THR A 293 1.83 14.12 7.03
N ALA A 294 2.83 13.50 7.65
CA ALA A 294 2.62 12.68 8.84
C ALA A 294 2.08 13.48 10.03
N ALA A 295 2.58 14.70 10.23
CA ALA A 295 2.10 15.62 11.28
C ALA A 295 0.63 16.05 11.09
N LEU A 296 0.13 16.04 9.86
CA LEU A 296 -1.28 16.30 9.52
C LEU A 296 -2.20 15.10 9.70
N GLY A 297 -1.67 13.94 10.12
CA GLY A 297 -2.50 12.75 10.29
C GLY A 297 -2.80 12.01 8.98
N LEU A 298 -2.10 12.30 7.89
CA LEU A 298 -2.37 11.73 6.57
C LEU A 298 -1.42 10.56 6.25
N PRO A 299 -1.94 9.38 5.89
CA PRO A 299 -1.13 8.21 5.55
C PRO A 299 -0.66 8.19 4.08
N PHE A 300 -1.04 9.17 3.28
CA PHE A 300 -0.81 9.21 1.84
C PHE A 300 -0.26 10.56 1.36
N MET A 301 0.56 10.53 0.31
CA MET A 301 1.01 11.72 -0.41
C MET A 301 1.30 11.43 -1.89
N GLY A 302 1.43 12.50 -2.67
CA GLY A 302 2.00 12.52 -4.01
C GLY A 302 3.49 12.88 -3.98
N GLY A 303 4.17 12.73 -5.12
CA GLY A 303 5.55 13.13 -5.33
C GLY A 303 5.69 14.10 -6.49
N LEU A 304 6.79 14.87 -6.51
CA LEU A 304 7.00 15.96 -7.47
C LEU A 304 8.41 15.89 -8.04
N SER A 305 8.53 15.82 -9.38
CA SER A 305 9.81 15.56 -10.04
C SER A 305 10.89 16.62 -9.82
N PHE A 306 10.51 17.86 -9.57
CA PHE A 306 11.42 18.97 -9.36
C PHE A 306 11.60 19.35 -7.87
N GLN A 307 11.06 18.55 -6.94
CA GLN A 307 11.28 18.75 -5.52
C GLN A 307 12.63 18.20 -5.10
N LYS A 308 13.39 18.94 -4.29
CA LYS A 308 14.65 18.47 -3.71
C LYS A 308 14.38 17.33 -2.71
N VAL A 309 15.18 16.27 -2.75
CA VAL A 309 14.97 15.12 -1.85
C VAL A 309 15.20 15.49 -0.38
N GLY A 310 16.34 16.10 -0.05
CA GLY A 310 16.72 16.42 1.34
C GLY A 310 17.48 15.28 2.03
N GLY A 311 17.74 15.42 3.33
CA GLY A 311 18.41 14.37 4.12
C GLY A 311 19.84 14.04 3.68
N GLY A 312 20.54 14.98 3.03
CA GLY A 312 21.88 14.76 2.45
C GLY A 312 21.88 14.45 0.95
N ILE A 313 20.71 14.17 0.35
CA ILE A 313 20.56 13.98 -1.10
C ILE A 313 20.26 15.34 -1.76
N ALA A 314 21.24 15.89 -2.48
CA ALA A 314 21.15 17.21 -3.14
C ALA A 314 20.44 17.20 -4.51
N ARG A 315 19.93 16.04 -4.93
CA ARG A 315 19.23 15.83 -6.20
C ARG A 315 17.73 16.11 -6.08
N ASN A 316 17.08 16.27 -7.23
CA ASN A 316 15.62 16.29 -7.28
C ASN A 316 15.08 14.86 -7.17
N PHE A 317 13.82 14.73 -6.76
CA PHE A 317 13.13 13.44 -6.71
C PHE A 317 12.66 13.03 -8.11
N GLU A 318 13.60 12.67 -9.00
CA GLU A 318 13.39 12.43 -10.43
C GLU A 318 13.95 11.09 -10.93
N PRO A 319 13.54 10.61 -12.12
CA PRO A 319 14.10 9.40 -12.71
C PRO A 319 15.63 9.43 -12.85
N GLY A 320 16.32 8.44 -12.29
CA GLY A 320 17.78 8.31 -12.33
C GLY A 320 18.49 8.57 -10.99
N LEU A 321 17.76 8.58 -9.88
CA LEU A 321 18.32 8.34 -8.55
C LEU A 321 18.91 6.93 -8.46
N SER A 322 19.97 6.77 -7.67
CA SER A 322 20.59 5.48 -7.39
C SER A 322 19.75 4.62 -6.44
N ASP A 323 20.02 3.32 -6.39
CA ASP A 323 19.32 2.39 -5.49
C ASP A 323 19.44 2.80 -4.01
N GLU A 324 20.59 3.34 -3.60
CA GLU A 324 20.79 3.84 -2.24
C GLU A 324 19.94 5.08 -1.95
N GLU A 325 19.89 6.04 -2.87
CA GLU A 325 19.05 7.24 -2.72
C GLU A 325 17.56 6.85 -2.64
N LEU A 326 17.12 5.93 -3.51
CA LEU A 326 15.77 5.39 -3.46
C LEU A 326 15.49 4.68 -2.15
N ARG A 327 16.41 3.84 -1.66
CA ARG A 327 16.29 3.15 -0.36
C ARG A 327 16.12 4.13 0.79
N GLN A 328 16.89 5.21 0.83
CA GLN A 328 16.76 6.25 1.87
C GLN A 328 15.38 6.93 1.82
N ILE A 329 14.86 7.23 0.62
CA ILE A 329 13.50 7.78 0.45
C ILE A 329 12.45 6.78 0.95
N ARG A 330 12.56 5.50 0.59
CA ARG A 330 11.64 4.44 1.04
C ARG A 330 11.65 4.31 2.57
N PHE A 331 12.82 4.38 3.19
CA PHE A 331 12.95 4.34 4.65
C PHE A 331 12.35 5.56 5.32
N LYS A 332 12.50 6.76 4.72
CA LYS A 332 11.88 7.97 5.23
C LYS A 332 10.35 7.87 5.22
N LEU A 333 9.77 7.40 4.10
CA LEU A 333 8.34 7.15 3.96
C LEU A 333 7.84 6.11 4.99
N ASP A 334 8.52 4.97 5.08
CA ASP A 334 8.18 3.88 5.99
C ASP A 334 8.28 4.28 7.47
N ALA A 335 9.32 5.03 7.85
CA ALA A 335 9.46 5.57 9.21
C ALA A 335 8.35 6.57 9.57
N ALA A 336 7.87 7.34 8.59
CA ALA A 336 6.76 8.27 8.77
C ALA A 336 5.38 7.59 8.72
N GLY A 337 5.29 6.33 8.27
CA GLY A 337 4.01 5.66 8.04
C GLY A 337 3.23 6.22 6.86
N VAL A 338 3.91 6.88 5.91
CA VAL A 338 3.32 7.54 4.75
C VAL A 338 3.60 6.74 3.48
N ARG A 339 2.62 6.60 2.61
CA ARG A 339 2.76 5.97 1.28
C ARG A 339 2.65 7.00 0.17
N LEU A 340 3.51 6.82 -0.85
CA LEU A 340 3.47 7.59 -2.08
C LEU A 340 2.48 6.94 -3.06
N LEU A 341 1.42 7.66 -3.45
CA LEU A 341 0.37 7.12 -4.34
C LEU A 341 0.42 7.71 -5.75
N THR A 342 0.63 9.02 -5.85
CA THR A 342 0.71 9.76 -7.11
C THR A 342 2.11 10.34 -7.32
N TYR A 343 2.45 10.67 -8.56
CA TYR A 343 3.70 11.38 -8.86
C TYR A 343 3.53 12.28 -10.07
N TYR A 344 3.78 13.57 -9.87
CA TYR A 344 3.78 14.56 -10.93
C TYR A 344 5.11 14.56 -11.69
N LEU A 345 5.02 14.38 -13.01
CA LEU A 345 6.10 14.52 -13.97
C LEU A 345 5.57 15.23 -15.21
N GLN A 346 6.10 16.42 -15.52
CA GLN A 346 5.58 17.28 -16.60
C GLN A 346 5.37 16.51 -17.92
N GLU A 347 6.41 15.85 -18.42
CA GLU A 347 6.36 15.16 -19.71
C GLU A 347 6.94 13.74 -19.57
N ILE A 348 6.16 12.74 -19.97
CA ILE A 348 6.66 11.39 -20.22
C ILE A 348 7.12 11.32 -21.68
N PRO A 349 8.39 10.94 -21.96
CA PRO A 349 8.87 10.82 -23.33
C PRO A 349 8.06 9.81 -24.14
N GLY A 350 7.82 10.10 -25.42
CA GLY A 350 7.04 9.24 -26.33
C GLY A 350 7.81 8.07 -26.94
N ASP A 351 9.11 7.95 -26.69
CA ASP A 351 9.94 6.83 -27.17
C ASP A 351 10.04 5.70 -26.13
N GLU A 352 10.36 4.49 -26.60
CA GLU A 352 10.39 3.29 -25.77
C GLU A 352 11.40 3.39 -24.62
N ALA A 353 12.58 3.96 -24.86
CA ALA A 353 13.64 4.05 -23.85
C ALA A 353 13.25 5.04 -22.74
N GLY A 354 12.70 6.19 -23.12
CA GLY A 354 12.21 7.20 -22.19
C GLY A 354 11.02 6.71 -21.36
N CYS A 355 10.01 6.10 -21.99
CA CYS A 355 8.91 5.45 -21.28
C CYS A 355 9.42 4.39 -20.29
N ARG A 356 10.32 3.50 -20.72
CA ARG A 356 10.89 2.46 -19.85
C ARG A 356 11.56 3.06 -18.63
N LYS A 357 12.39 4.09 -18.80
CA LYS A 357 13.07 4.77 -17.68
C LYS A 357 12.06 5.35 -16.68
N VAL A 358 11.01 6.01 -17.16
CA VAL A 358 10.00 6.64 -16.29
C VAL A 358 9.16 5.61 -15.56
N PHE A 359 8.62 4.61 -16.26
CA PHE A 359 7.75 3.60 -15.64
C PHE A 359 8.52 2.68 -14.70
N GLU A 360 9.78 2.37 -14.99
CA GLU A 360 10.67 1.67 -14.08
C GLU A 360 10.88 2.46 -12.79
N PHE A 361 11.15 3.76 -12.90
CA PHE A 361 11.23 4.64 -11.74
C PHE A 361 9.92 4.64 -10.94
N GLY A 362 8.76 4.78 -11.60
CA GLY A 362 7.44 4.70 -10.96
C GLY A 362 7.23 3.39 -10.17
N ARG A 363 7.65 2.26 -10.74
CA ARG A 363 7.65 0.95 -10.07
C ARG A 363 8.56 0.96 -8.84
N GLN A 364 9.78 1.49 -8.97
CA GLN A 364 10.76 1.56 -7.89
C GLN A 364 10.33 2.48 -6.73
N ILE A 365 9.58 3.55 -7.00
CA ILE A 365 9.04 4.44 -5.95
C ILE A 365 7.64 4.06 -5.48
N GLY A 366 7.06 3.00 -6.03
CA GLY A 366 5.84 2.38 -5.51
C GLY A 366 4.57 3.23 -5.68
N ILE A 367 4.52 4.08 -6.69
CA ILE A 367 3.32 4.87 -7.02
C ILE A 367 2.28 4.04 -7.77
N GLU A 368 1.04 4.49 -7.79
CA GLU A 368 -0.03 3.86 -8.57
C GLU A 368 -0.41 4.68 -9.81
N THR A 369 -0.13 5.98 -9.81
CA THR A 369 -0.56 6.89 -10.88
C THR A 369 0.44 8.02 -11.11
N PHE A 370 0.90 8.16 -12.35
CA PHE A 370 1.56 9.37 -12.81
C PHE A 370 0.54 10.47 -13.10
N MET A 371 0.88 11.71 -12.78
CA MET A 371 0.19 12.90 -13.26
C MET A 371 1.12 13.59 -14.25
N SER A 372 0.68 13.77 -15.49
CA SER A 372 1.55 14.22 -16.58
C SER A 372 0.77 14.88 -17.71
N GLU A 373 1.47 15.65 -18.54
CA GLU A 373 0.95 16.29 -19.75
C GLU A 373 1.77 15.88 -20.97
N PRO A 374 1.77 14.58 -21.32
CA PRO A 374 2.50 14.11 -22.48
C PRO A 374 1.89 14.70 -23.76
N LYS A 375 2.70 14.84 -24.81
CA LYS A 375 2.17 15.20 -26.13
C LYS A 375 1.17 14.13 -26.61
N PRO A 376 0.06 14.49 -27.27
CA PRO A 376 -0.95 13.52 -27.72
C PRO A 376 -0.39 12.37 -28.56
N GLU A 377 0.62 12.64 -29.39
CA GLU A 377 1.31 11.63 -30.20
C GLU A 377 2.12 10.61 -29.39
N SER A 378 2.46 10.91 -28.13
CA SER A 378 3.18 10.00 -27.23
C SER A 378 2.26 8.96 -26.57
N LEU A 379 0.94 9.17 -26.60
CA LEU A 379 -0.02 8.38 -25.84
C LEU A 379 -0.03 6.89 -26.23
N ASP A 380 0.22 6.56 -27.50
CA ASP A 380 0.28 5.17 -27.97
C ASP A 380 1.43 4.39 -27.33
N MET A 381 2.58 5.03 -27.10
CA MET A 381 3.71 4.41 -26.41
C MET A 381 3.43 4.31 -24.92
N ILE A 382 2.95 5.41 -24.32
CA ILE A 382 2.66 5.48 -22.88
C ILE A 382 1.64 4.43 -22.46
N GLU A 383 0.58 4.22 -23.26
CA GLU A 383 -0.46 3.22 -23.02
C GLU A 383 0.11 1.80 -22.88
N LYS A 384 1.04 1.42 -23.76
CA LYS A 384 1.71 0.10 -23.69
C LYS A 384 2.45 -0.08 -22.36
N PHE A 385 3.08 0.98 -21.87
CA PHE A 385 3.81 0.95 -20.60
C PHE A 385 2.88 0.98 -19.39
N CYS A 386 1.76 1.68 -19.45
CA CYS A 386 0.71 1.60 -18.44
C CYS A 386 0.27 0.14 -18.21
N ASP A 387 0.01 -0.60 -19.29
CA ASP A 387 -0.41 -1.99 -19.20
C ASP A 387 0.72 -2.92 -18.75
N ALA A 388 1.95 -2.73 -19.24
CA ALA A 388 3.11 -3.56 -18.90
C ALA A 388 3.55 -3.42 -17.44
N TYR A 389 3.44 -2.23 -16.85
CA TYR A 389 3.86 -1.93 -15.48
C TYR A 389 2.71 -1.94 -14.47
N ASP A 390 1.48 -2.13 -14.93
CA ASP A 390 0.26 -1.95 -14.14
C ASP A 390 0.25 -0.59 -13.43
N LEU A 391 0.54 0.47 -14.18
CA LEU A 391 0.55 1.86 -13.71
C LEU A 391 -0.44 2.69 -14.51
N LYS A 392 -1.02 3.69 -13.87
CA LYS A 392 -1.93 4.64 -14.51
C LYS A 392 -1.19 5.91 -14.91
N VAL A 393 -1.66 6.57 -15.96
CA VAL A 393 -1.28 7.94 -16.31
C VAL A 393 -2.54 8.79 -16.36
N ALA A 394 -2.59 9.76 -15.46
CA ALA A 394 -3.63 10.75 -15.34
C ALA A 394 -3.16 12.04 -16.05
N LEU A 395 -3.82 12.37 -17.16
CA LEU A 395 -3.59 13.57 -17.95
C LEU A 395 -3.99 14.79 -17.13
N HIS A 396 -2.99 15.58 -16.75
CA HIS A 396 -3.16 16.76 -15.91
C HIS A 396 -3.61 17.98 -16.73
N ASN A 397 -4.36 18.88 -16.10
CA ASN A 397 -4.89 20.08 -16.74
C ASN A 397 -4.34 21.36 -16.10
N HIS A 398 -3.56 22.13 -16.85
CA HIS A 398 -3.34 23.55 -16.58
C HIS A 398 -4.31 24.40 -17.41
N ASP A 399 -4.03 25.69 -17.52
CA ASP A 399 -4.73 26.62 -18.41
C ASP A 399 -4.61 26.22 -19.91
N PRO A 400 -5.43 26.81 -20.80
CA PRO A 400 -5.44 26.46 -22.22
C PRO A 400 -4.11 26.68 -22.96
N GLN A 401 -3.23 27.55 -22.46
CA GLN A 401 -1.93 27.80 -23.07
C GLN A 401 -0.92 26.71 -22.68
N ALA A 402 -0.90 26.33 -21.41
CA ALA A 402 0.00 25.30 -20.89
C ALA A 402 -0.44 23.88 -21.31
N SER A 403 -1.74 23.58 -21.30
CA SER A 403 -2.29 22.25 -21.62
C SER A 403 -3.35 22.28 -22.72
N PRO A 404 -3.03 22.70 -23.96
CA PRO A 404 -4.04 22.92 -25.01
C PRO A 404 -4.89 21.68 -25.34
N ALA A 405 -4.35 20.47 -25.12
CA ALA A 405 -5.07 19.21 -25.34
C ALA A 405 -5.92 18.76 -24.13
N TYR A 406 -5.58 19.20 -22.91
CA TYR A 406 -6.07 18.61 -21.66
C TYR A 406 -6.73 19.61 -20.70
N TRP A 407 -6.70 20.92 -20.99
CA TRP A 407 -7.20 21.98 -20.11
C TRP A 407 -8.68 21.85 -19.72
N ASN A 408 -9.47 21.05 -20.46
CA ASN A 408 -10.87 20.79 -20.16
C ASN A 408 -11.22 19.28 -20.23
N PRO A 409 -12.33 18.86 -19.59
CA PRO A 409 -12.77 17.46 -19.59
C PRO A 409 -12.99 16.85 -20.98
N ALA A 410 -13.51 17.62 -21.94
CA ALA A 410 -13.80 17.14 -23.29
C ALA A 410 -12.51 16.80 -24.07
N GLY A 411 -11.46 17.60 -23.90
CA GLY A 411 -10.14 17.36 -24.48
C GLY A 411 -9.52 16.08 -23.94
N ILE A 412 -9.58 15.88 -22.62
CA ILE A 412 -9.11 14.64 -21.98
C ILE A 412 -9.89 13.42 -22.50
N LEU A 413 -11.22 13.48 -22.55
CA LEU A 413 -12.03 12.38 -23.08
C LEU A 413 -11.70 12.05 -24.54
N LYS A 414 -11.45 13.08 -25.36
CA LYS A 414 -11.00 12.89 -26.74
C LYS A 414 -9.64 12.20 -26.80
N ALA A 415 -8.69 12.58 -25.94
CA ALA A 415 -7.37 11.95 -25.87
C ALA A 415 -7.44 10.47 -25.42
N CYS A 416 -8.39 10.14 -24.54
CA CYS A 416 -8.60 8.78 -24.01
C CYS A 416 -9.53 7.90 -24.86
N ALA A 417 -10.14 8.42 -25.93
CA ALA A 417 -11.10 7.69 -26.73
C ALA A 417 -10.47 6.44 -27.37
N GLY A 418 -11.06 5.27 -27.12
CA GLY A 418 -10.57 3.98 -27.62
C GLY A 418 -9.35 3.41 -26.89
N ARG A 419 -8.87 4.07 -25.82
CA ARG A 419 -7.69 3.65 -25.05
C ARG A 419 -8.03 2.90 -23.76
N SER A 420 -7.04 2.18 -23.24
CA SER A 420 -7.00 1.54 -21.92
C SER A 420 -7.55 2.45 -20.82
N GLN A 421 -8.25 1.86 -19.85
CA GLN A 421 -8.76 2.56 -18.66
C GLN A 421 -7.64 2.99 -17.70
N ARG A 422 -6.38 2.64 -18.00
CA ARG A 422 -5.20 3.17 -17.30
C ARG A 422 -4.81 4.59 -17.73
N LEU A 423 -5.41 5.10 -18.81
CA LEU A 423 -5.32 6.50 -19.22
C LEU A 423 -6.63 7.23 -18.89
N GLY A 424 -6.49 8.41 -18.27
CA GLY A 424 -7.63 9.21 -17.83
C GLY A 424 -7.19 10.56 -17.33
N ALA A 425 -8.00 11.21 -16.49
CA ALA A 425 -7.80 12.57 -16.02
C ALA A 425 -7.13 12.62 -14.64
N CYS A 426 -6.21 13.57 -14.48
CA CYS A 426 -5.96 14.23 -13.20
C CYS A 426 -6.75 15.54 -13.24
N ALA A 427 -7.89 15.59 -12.54
CA ALA A 427 -8.71 16.79 -12.51
C ALA A 427 -8.12 17.80 -11.52
N ASP A 428 -7.42 18.83 -12.02
CA ASP A 428 -7.08 20.00 -11.22
C ASP A 428 -8.27 20.96 -11.21
N LEU A 429 -8.90 21.05 -10.03
CA LEU A 429 -10.12 21.83 -9.85
C LEU A 429 -9.84 23.33 -9.85
N GLY A 430 -8.63 23.74 -9.44
CA GLY A 430 -8.20 25.12 -9.39
C GLY A 430 -8.12 25.70 -10.80
N TYR A 431 -7.42 25.01 -11.71
CA TYR A 431 -7.33 25.41 -13.11
C TYR A 431 -8.68 25.43 -13.81
N TRP A 432 -9.54 24.44 -13.56
CA TRP A 432 -10.91 24.47 -14.09
C TRP A 432 -11.69 25.69 -13.62
N MET A 433 -11.70 25.98 -12.32
CA MET A 433 -12.40 27.15 -11.79
C MET A 433 -11.87 28.48 -12.35
N ARG A 434 -10.54 28.60 -12.52
CA ARG A 434 -9.91 29.78 -13.14
C ARG A 434 -10.27 29.92 -14.62
N ALA A 435 -10.42 28.80 -15.33
CA ALA A 435 -10.86 28.74 -16.73
C ALA A 435 -12.39 28.84 -16.91
N GLY A 436 -13.16 29.02 -15.84
CA GLY A 436 -14.63 29.11 -15.89
C GLY A 436 -15.35 27.77 -16.05
N ILE A 437 -14.64 26.65 -15.90
CA ILE A 437 -15.20 25.29 -15.90
C ILE A 437 -15.75 24.99 -14.50
N ASP A 438 -16.96 24.44 -14.43
CA ASP A 438 -17.54 23.98 -13.18
C ASP A 438 -16.98 22.58 -12.80
N PRO A 439 -16.30 22.44 -11.64
CA PRO A 439 -15.74 21.16 -11.20
C PRO A 439 -16.74 20.00 -11.19
N LEU A 440 -17.96 20.27 -10.71
CA LEU A 440 -19.01 19.26 -10.61
C LEU A 440 -19.45 18.76 -11.99
N ALA A 441 -19.65 19.66 -12.95
CA ALA A 441 -19.93 19.30 -14.34
C ALA A 441 -18.77 18.52 -14.98
N GLY A 442 -17.52 18.91 -14.71
CA GLY A 442 -16.34 18.22 -15.22
C GLY A 442 -16.23 16.78 -14.73
N VAL A 443 -16.42 16.53 -13.43
CA VAL A 443 -16.45 15.17 -12.85
C VAL A 443 -17.58 14.33 -13.44
N ARG A 444 -18.79 14.90 -13.60
CA ARG A 444 -19.92 14.22 -14.26
C ARG A 444 -19.62 13.79 -15.69
N GLN A 445 -18.83 14.60 -16.39
CA GLN A 445 -18.42 14.30 -17.75
C GLN A 445 -17.36 13.19 -17.79
N LEU A 446 -16.37 13.24 -16.91
CA LEU A 446 -15.25 12.28 -16.89
C LEU A 446 -15.64 10.88 -16.40
N LYS A 447 -16.52 10.76 -15.39
CA LYS A 447 -16.93 9.47 -14.80
C LYS A 447 -15.74 8.57 -14.46
N ASP A 448 -15.69 7.35 -15.01
CA ASP A 448 -14.65 6.33 -14.81
C ASP A 448 -13.27 6.74 -15.35
N ARG A 449 -13.20 7.79 -16.19
CA ARG A 449 -11.93 8.38 -16.62
C ARG A 449 -11.30 9.30 -15.57
N LEU A 450 -11.96 9.58 -14.45
CA LEU A 450 -11.36 10.33 -13.35
C LEU A 450 -10.42 9.42 -12.54
N LEU A 451 -9.12 9.46 -12.86
CA LEU A 451 -8.13 8.59 -12.22
C LEU A 451 -7.60 9.16 -10.91
N THR A 452 -7.45 10.48 -10.83
CA THR A 452 -7.05 11.21 -9.62
C THR A 452 -7.52 12.67 -9.72
N LEU A 453 -7.38 13.44 -8.64
CA LEU A 453 -7.76 14.85 -8.59
C LEU A 453 -6.76 15.64 -7.76
N GLN A 454 -6.49 16.87 -8.19
CA GLN A 454 -5.90 17.92 -7.37
C GLN A 454 -7.02 18.84 -6.90
N MET A 455 -7.35 18.67 -5.62
CA MET A 455 -8.48 19.32 -4.97
C MET A 455 -8.09 20.73 -4.53
N HIS A 456 -8.86 21.69 -5.03
CA HIS A 456 -8.79 23.11 -4.68
C HIS A 456 -10.18 23.61 -4.27
N ASP A 457 -10.21 24.68 -3.47
CA ASP A 457 -11.39 25.51 -3.32
C ASP A 457 -10.95 26.97 -3.34
N LEU A 458 -11.50 27.77 -4.25
CA LEU A 458 -11.01 29.13 -4.50
C LEU A 458 -11.93 30.17 -3.86
N HIS A 459 -11.39 31.29 -3.39
CA HIS A 459 -12.22 32.38 -2.85
C HIS A 459 -13.13 33.03 -3.91
N ALA A 460 -12.77 32.94 -5.19
CA ALA A 460 -13.51 33.50 -6.32
C ALA A 460 -13.22 32.69 -7.60
N ARG A 461 -14.10 32.81 -8.60
CA ARG A 461 -13.89 32.26 -9.95
C ARG A 461 -12.99 33.20 -10.77
N GLY A 462 -12.37 32.67 -11.83
CA GLY A 462 -11.52 33.45 -12.72
C GLY A 462 -10.05 33.50 -12.29
N ALA A 463 -9.21 34.18 -13.08
CA ALA A 463 -7.76 34.10 -13.00
C ALA A 463 -7.16 34.48 -11.63
N ASP A 464 -7.80 35.40 -10.91
CA ASP A 464 -7.32 35.89 -9.61
C ASP A 464 -7.66 34.96 -8.44
N GLY A 465 -8.42 33.88 -8.68
CA GLY A 465 -8.80 32.91 -7.66
C GLY A 465 -7.59 32.24 -6.99
N HIS A 466 -7.43 32.43 -5.69
CA HIS A 466 -6.47 31.72 -4.85
C HIS A 466 -7.18 30.76 -3.89
N ASP A 467 -6.44 29.77 -3.40
CA ASP A 467 -6.96 28.74 -2.50
C ASP A 467 -7.40 29.31 -1.15
N VAL A 468 -8.49 28.74 -0.67
CA VAL A 468 -9.04 28.87 0.68
C VAL A 468 -9.39 27.47 1.21
N PRO A 469 -9.54 27.29 2.53
CA PRO A 469 -9.94 26.01 3.08
C PRO A 469 -11.21 25.45 2.43
N TRP A 470 -11.22 24.14 2.17
CA TRP A 470 -12.33 23.49 1.48
C TRP A 470 -13.66 23.70 2.19
N GLY A 471 -14.68 24.04 1.41
CA GLY A 471 -16.01 24.40 1.89
C GLY A 471 -16.20 25.90 2.16
N ALA A 472 -15.14 26.70 2.12
CA ALA A 472 -15.22 28.16 2.27
C ALA A 472 -15.19 28.92 0.93
N GLY A 473 -14.87 28.23 -0.17
CA GLY A 473 -14.73 28.84 -1.48
C GLY A 473 -15.95 28.66 -2.38
N VAL A 474 -15.76 28.97 -3.66
CA VAL A 474 -16.79 28.95 -4.72
C VAL A 474 -16.80 27.63 -5.52
N GLY A 475 -15.98 26.65 -5.13
CA GLY A 475 -15.81 25.38 -5.85
C GLY A 475 -16.90 24.34 -5.59
N ASN A 476 -17.82 24.60 -4.66
CA ASN A 476 -18.91 23.69 -4.27
C ASN A 476 -18.41 22.29 -3.88
N THR A 477 -17.33 22.25 -3.10
CA THR A 477 -16.55 21.05 -2.77
C THR A 477 -17.39 19.94 -2.13
N ALA A 478 -18.41 20.28 -1.32
CA ALA A 478 -19.31 19.28 -0.74
C ALA A 478 -20.10 18.51 -1.81
N ALA A 479 -20.76 19.23 -2.73
CA ALA A 479 -21.55 18.63 -3.79
C ALA A 479 -20.68 17.82 -4.76
N LEU A 480 -19.43 18.25 -4.98
CA LEU A 480 -18.46 17.49 -5.76
C LEU A 480 -18.18 16.11 -5.13
N LEU A 481 -17.88 16.08 -3.83
CA LEU A 481 -17.62 14.83 -3.11
C LEU A 481 -18.86 13.92 -3.08
N GLU A 482 -20.05 14.49 -2.87
CA GLU A 482 -21.31 13.73 -2.95
C GLU A 482 -21.53 13.13 -4.35
N GLU A 483 -21.20 13.85 -5.41
CA GLU A 483 -21.32 13.36 -6.79
C GLU A 483 -20.29 12.27 -7.11
N ILE A 484 -19.03 12.42 -6.66
CA ILE A 484 -17.99 11.39 -6.78
C ILE A 484 -18.47 10.09 -6.10
N HIS A 485 -19.07 10.20 -4.91
CA HIS A 485 -19.66 9.05 -4.22
C HIS A 485 -20.85 8.46 -4.98
N ARG A 486 -21.77 9.31 -5.46
CA ARG A 486 -22.95 8.90 -6.26
C ARG A 486 -22.57 8.15 -7.53
N LEU A 487 -21.46 8.53 -8.16
CA LEU A 487 -20.90 7.89 -9.34
C LEU A 487 -20.07 6.63 -9.02
N GLY A 488 -19.84 6.33 -7.73
CA GLY A 488 -19.04 5.18 -7.29
C GLY A 488 -17.55 5.31 -7.61
N LEU A 489 -17.05 6.53 -7.77
CA LEU A 489 -15.67 6.77 -8.17
C LEU A 489 -14.70 6.62 -7.00
N GLN A 490 -13.59 5.94 -7.27
CA GLN A 490 -12.50 5.69 -6.33
C GLN A 490 -11.18 6.16 -6.97
N PRO A 491 -10.95 7.49 -7.03
CA PRO A 491 -9.71 8.02 -7.56
C PRO A 491 -8.52 7.46 -6.77
N THR A 492 -7.35 7.40 -7.42
CA THR A 492 -6.11 6.97 -6.79
C THR A 492 -5.85 7.76 -5.51
N MET A 493 -6.07 9.08 -5.56
CA MET A 493 -5.99 9.95 -4.40
C MET A 493 -6.91 11.15 -4.60
N PHE A 494 -7.50 11.63 -3.51
CA PHE A 494 -7.95 13.00 -3.39
C PHE A 494 -6.71 13.81 -2.99
N GLY A 495 -5.99 14.35 -3.98
CA GLY A 495 -4.76 15.08 -3.76
C GLY A 495 -5.07 16.46 -3.22
N LEU A 496 -4.68 16.74 -1.98
CA LEU A 496 -4.80 18.05 -1.38
C LEU A 496 -3.68 18.93 -1.91
N GLU A 497 -4.02 19.79 -2.87
CA GLU A 497 -3.14 20.83 -3.34
C GLU A 497 -3.58 22.19 -2.78
N TYR A 498 -2.78 22.75 -1.88
CA TYR A 498 -3.06 24.06 -1.29
C TYR A 498 -2.04 25.09 -1.76
N SER A 499 -2.40 25.78 -2.84
CA SER A 499 -1.57 26.70 -3.60
C SER A 499 -1.62 28.15 -3.11
N HIS A 500 -1.61 28.32 -1.78
CA HIS A 500 -1.61 29.61 -1.10
C HIS A 500 -0.89 29.52 0.26
N ASN A 501 -0.34 30.65 0.75
CA ASN A 501 0.34 30.72 2.05
C ASN A 501 1.43 29.63 2.28
N TRP A 502 2.24 29.36 1.26
CA TRP A 502 3.13 28.18 1.14
C TRP A 502 3.96 27.82 2.37
N LEU A 503 4.46 28.80 3.11
CA LEU A 503 5.35 28.58 4.26
C LEU A 503 4.59 28.35 5.58
N ALA A 504 3.31 28.72 5.62
CA ALA A 504 2.48 28.67 6.83
C ALA A 504 1.08 28.08 6.56
N SER A 505 0.92 27.26 5.52
CA SER A 505 -0.36 26.69 5.07
C SER A 505 -0.90 25.56 5.93
N MET A 506 -0.11 25.01 6.87
CA MET A 506 -0.51 23.86 7.71
C MET A 506 -1.87 24.03 8.42
N PRO A 507 -2.22 25.20 9.02
CA PRO A 507 -3.53 25.39 9.64
C PRO A 507 -4.68 25.37 8.62
N ASP A 508 -4.45 25.85 7.40
CA ASP A 508 -5.46 25.86 6.34
C ASP A 508 -5.69 24.45 5.80
N ILE A 509 -4.60 23.71 5.60
CA ILE A 509 -4.61 22.31 5.20
C ILE A 509 -5.36 21.45 6.24
N ALA A 510 -5.13 21.70 7.54
CA ALA A 510 -5.86 21.02 8.61
C ALA A 510 -7.38 21.24 8.50
N ARG A 511 -7.83 22.46 8.17
CA ARG A 511 -9.24 22.77 7.95
C ARG A 511 -9.82 22.03 6.73
N CYS A 512 -9.05 21.87 5.65
CA CYS A 512 -9.44 21.03 4.50
C CYS A 512 -9.62 19.56 4.90
N ILE A 513 -8.70 19.02 5.71
CA ILE A 513 -8.76 17.63 6.21
C ILE A 513 -9.99 17.43 7.09
N GLU A 514 -10.27 18.36 8.01
CA GLU A 514 -11.48 18.33 8.85
C GLU A 514 -12.77 18.34 8.01
N PHE A 515 -12.82 19.18 6.97
CA PHE A 515 -13.93 19.22 6.03
C PHE A 515 -14.12 17.86 5.34
N PHE A 516 -13.06 17.29 4.76
CA PHE A 516 -13.12 16.01 4.06
C PHE A 516 -13.51 14.85 5.00
N ASN A 517 -12.98 14.85 6.22
CA ASN A 517 -13.32 13.88 7.26
C ASN A 517 -14.80 13.91 7.61
N ARG A 518 -15.38 15.10 7.79
CA ARG A 518 -16.81 15.27 8.07
C ARG A 518 -17.67 14.73 6.92
N VAL A 519 -17.37 15.12 5.69
CA VAL A 519 -18.12 14.65 4.51
C VAL A 519 -18.02 13.13 4.35
N SER A 520 -16.83 12.55 4.54
CA SER A 520 -16.62 11.10 4.48
C SER A 520 -17.44 10.35 5.54
N LEU A 521 -17.48 10.86 6.77
CA LEU A 521 -18.28 10.29 7.86
C LEU A 521 -19.77 10.32 7.53
N ASP A 522 -20.26 11.42 6.97
CA ASP A 522 -21.66 11.57 6.61
C ASP A 522 -22.05 10.64 5.47
N LEU A 523 -21.21 10.54 4.43
CA LEU A 523 -21.45 9.67 3.28
C LEU A 523 -21.41 8.18 3.66
N ALA A 524 -20.44 7.75 4.48
CA ALA A 524 -20.34 6.34 4.88
C ALA A 524 -21.49 5.86 5.77
N ARG A 525 -22.33 6.76 6.31
CA ARG A 525 -23.55 6.44 7.06
C ARG A 525 -24.79 6.33 6.18
N ARG A 526 -24.78 6.93 4.98
CA ARG A 526 -25.91 6.84 4.03
C ARG A 526 -25.93 5.42 3.48
N LYS A 527 -27.10 4.77 3.56
CA LYS A 527 -27.30 3.38 3.11
C LYS A 527 -27.43 3.29 1.61
#